data_AF-A0A0M3A408-F1
#
_entry.id   AF-A0A0M3A408-F1
#
_cell.length_a   1.000
_cell.length_b   1.000
_cell.length_c   1.000
_cell.angle_alpha   90.00
_cell.angle_beta   90.00
_cell.angle_gamma   90.00
#
_symmetry.space_group_name_H-M   'P 1'
#
loop_
_entity.id
_entity.type
_entity.pdbx_description
1 polymer ?
#
loop_
_entity_poly.entity_id
_entity_poly.type
_entity_poly.pdbx_seq_one_letter_code
_entity_poly.pdbx_strand_id
1 'polypeptide(L)'
;MMRNEVLHGYLIHHRKYREKSHIVHLFTQEYGRVDGILRQTPPPQYQPIRLQATGKSELKNFTKLEILNQPVFFHGDAFFAGFYLNEILLRLCPLEEMMPQTFEQYQLILVLLQQLATHEQAAVFLRQILRQFEHVLLVELGYAIDFSTDASQQDIQVNQHYQFQLNDGFLPVSQASRSTLDGVLIASMQSYEDGQDFSHEQLQLLGKLYRQMISSLLGDRPLKSRQLWIQSTQT
;
A
#
# COMPACT_ATOMS: atom_id res chain seq x y z
N MET A 1 6.53 8.68 23.33
CA MET A 1 7.68 9.61 23.50
C MET A 1 8.92 8.89 23.02
N MET A 2 9.70 9.44 22.09
CA MET A 2 10.94 8.82 21.61
C MET A 2 12.15 9.55 22.21
N ARG A 3 13.14 8.79 22.69
CA ARG A 3 14.39 9.34 23.24
C ARG A 3 15.60 8.63 22.63
N ASN A 4 16.15 9.21 21.58
CA ASN A 4 17.24 8.62 20.79
C ASN A 4 16.92 7.20 20.30
N GLU A 5 15.65 6.93 20.00
CA GLU A 5 15.22 5.64 19.45
C GLU A 5 15.86 5.44 18.09
N VAL A 6 16.43 4.26 17.86
CA VAL A 6 16.97 3.89 16.55
C VAL A 6 15.81 3.38 15.71
N LEU A 7 15.65 3.95 14.51
CA LEU A 7 14.63 3.54 13.55
C LEU A 7 15.30 2.99 12.30
N HIS A 8 14.74 1.92 11.76
CA HIS A 8 15.08 1.37 10.45
C HIS A 8 13.87 1.50 9.53
N GLY A 9 14.08 2.01 8.32
CA GLY A 9 12.94 2.24 7.43
C GLY A 9 13.29 2.86 6.10
N TYR A 10 12.29 3.50 5.49
CA TYR A 10 12.36 4.09 4.17
C TYR A 10 11.77 5.50 4.20
N LEU A 11 12.36 6.40 3.41
CA LEU A 11 11.73 7.69 3.12
C LEU A 11 10.55 7.48 2.17
N ILE A 12 9.33 7.77 2.62
CA ILE A 12 8.13 7.69 1.77
C ILE A 12 7.77 9.05 1.17
N HIS A 13 8.00 10.16 1.88
CA HIS A 13 7.74 11.51 1.35
C HIS A 13 8.58 12.57 2.07
N HIS A 14 8.87 13.68 1.39
CA HIS A 14 9.44 14.85 2.04
C HIS A 14 9.03 16.16 1.35
N ARG A 15 9.12 17.26 2.10
CA ARG A 15 8.96 18.62 1.59
C ARG A 15 9.92 19.59 2.28
N LYS A 16 10.30 20.66 1.59
CA LYS A 16 11.07 21.76 2.20
C LYS A 16 10.26 22.38 3.34
N TYR A 17 10.93 22.76 4.42
CA TYR A 17 10.30 23.40 5.58
C TYR A 17 10.94 24.74 5.96
N ARG A 18 12.27 24.75 6.20
CA ARG A 18 13.09 25.96 6.42
C ARG A 18 14.38 25.82 5.61
N GLU A 19 15.24 26.84 5.58
CA GLU A 19 16.43 26.90 4.71
C GLU A 19 17.18 25.57 4.55
N LYS A 20 17.50 24.90 5.66
CA LYS A 20 18.25 23.62 5.66
C LYS A 20 17.49 22.46 6.29
N SER A 21 16.16 22.54 6.37
CA SER A 21 15.35 21.49 7.01
C SER A 21 14.17 21.06 6.18
N HIS A 22 13.90 19.76 6.25
CA HIS A 22 12.78 19.09 5.58
C HIS A 22 11.83 18.49 6.61
N ILE A 23 10.53 18.56 6.32
CA ILE A 23 9.59 17.61 6.92
C ILE A 23 9.72 16.33 6.11
N VAL A 24 10.00 15.23 6.78
CA VAL A 24 10.15 13.90 6.20
C VAL A 24 9.15 12.96 6.85
N HIS A 25 8.62 12.07 6.03
CA HIS A 25 7.69 11.01 6.40
C HIS A 25 8.40 9.71 6.14
N LEU A 26 8.52 8.89 7.18
CA LEU A 26 9.20 7.61 7.13
C LEU A 26 8.19 6.50 7.34
N PHE A 27 8.42 5.36 6.69
CA PHE A 27 7.80 4.10 7.08
C PHE A 27 8.89 3.22 7.70
N THR A 28 8.71 2.85 8.95
CA THR A 28 9.74 2.27 9.82
C THR A 28 9.28 0.93 10.39
N GLN A 29 10.22 0.04 10.62
CA GLN A 29 9.95 -1.29 11.15
C GLN A 29 9.39 -1.22 12.58
N GLU A 30 9.91 -0.29 13.38
CA GLU A 30 9.65 -0.24 14.82
C GLU A 30 8.35 0.49 15.19
N TYR A 31 7.91 1.44 14.36
CA TYR A 31 6.77 2.32 14.69
C TYR A 31 5.90 2.64 13.47
N GLY A 32 6.00 1.87 12.39
CA GLY A 32 5.27 2.15 11.15
C GLY A 32 5.54 3.57 10.65
N ARG A 33 4.49 4.36 10.42
CA ARG A 33 4.66 5.72 9.91
C ARG A 33 5.16 6.68 11.00
N VAL A 34 6.33 7.29 10.78
CA VAL A 34 6.90 8.30 11.68
C VAL A 34 7.21 9.58 10.90
N ASP A 35 6.66 10.69 11.36
CA ASP A 35 6.86 12.01 10.75
C ASP A 35 7.87 12.83 11.57
N GLY A 36 8.68 13.65 10.90
CA GLY A 36 9.64 14.47 11.63
C GLY A 36 10.45 15.43 10.77
N ILE A 37 11.38 16.11 11.43
CA ILE A 37 12.25 17.12 10.84
C ILE A 37 13.66 16.54 10.68
N LEU A 38 14.17 16.63 9.46
CA LEU A 38 15.54 16.32 9.11
C LEU A 38 16.27 17.62 8.72
N ARG A 39 17.39 17.93 9.39
CA ARG A 39 18.18 19.16 9.17
C ARG A 39 19.39 18.94 8.23
N GLN A 40 19.16 18.19 7.17
CA GLN A 40 20.12 17.85 6.14
C GLN A 40 19.37 17.45 4.87
N THR A 41 20.10 17.17 3.80
CA THR A 41 19.51 16.62 2.57
C THR A 41 18.80 15.29 2.87
N PRO A 42 17.53 15.13 2.47
CA PRO A 42 16.81 13.86 2.61
C PRO A 42 17.51 12.73 1.84
N PRO A 43 17.47 11.49 2.36
CA PRO A 43 17.96 10.35 1.61
C PRO A 43 17.10 10.13 0.36
N PRO A 44 17.61 9.45 -0.68
CA PRO A 44 16.78 8.96 -1.77
C PRO A 44 15.63 8.07 -1.25
N GLN A 45 14.48 8.10 -1.93
CA GLN A 45 13.39 7.16 -1.65
C GLN A 45 13.80 5.72 -1.99
N TYR A 46 13.08 4.75 -1.43
CA TYR A 46 13.26 3.30 -1.70
C TYR A 46 14.60 2.71 -1.26
N GLN A 47 15.41 3.47 -0.53
CA GLN A 47 16.61 2.96 0.13
C GLN A 47 16.34 2.68 1.61
N PRO A 48 16.84 1.55 2.14
CA PRO A 48 16.83 1.32 3.57
C PRO A 48 17.76 2.32 4.26
N ILE A 49 17.21 3.00 5.28
CA ILE A 49 17.91 3.96 6.10
C ILE A 49 17.86 3.55 7.56
N ARG A 50 18.86 4.00 8.32
CA ARG A 50 18.92 3.93 9.77
C ARG A 50 19.09 5.34 10.32
N LEU A 51 18.34 5.70 11.36
CA LEU A 51 18.46 7.02 12.00
C LEU A 51 18.02 7.00 13.46
N GLN A 52 18.25 8.12 14.16
CA GLN A 52 17.77 8.34 15.52
C GLN A 52 16.62 9.34 15.57
N ALA A 53 15.54 8.98 16.26
CA ALA A 53 14.38 9.82 16.50
C ALA A 53 14.30 10.28 17.96
N THR A 54 14.05 11.58 18.15
CA THR A 54 13.80 12.16 19.47
C THR A 54 12.65 13.15 19.43
N GLY A 55 11.69 13.04 20.35
CA GLY A 55 10.58 13.97 20.45
C GLY A 55 9.41 13.47 21.29
N LYS A 56 8.64 14.43 21.83
CA LYS A 56 7.37 14.19 22.52
C LYS A 56 6.15 14.44 21.63
N SER A 57 6.27 15.33 20.64
CA SER A 57 5.25 15.63 19.62
C SER A 57 5.21 14.57 18.52
N GLU A 58 4.17 14.59 17.69
CA GLU A 58 4.07 13.78 16.46
C GLU A 58 5.24 14.03 15.49
N LEU A 59 5.65 15.30 15.32
CA LEU A 59 6.87 15.62 14.58
C LEU A 59 8.11 15.36 15.44
N LYS A 60 8.89 14.34 15.08
CA LYS A 60 10.18 14.03 15.72
C LYS A 60 11.32 14.88 15.15
N ASN A 61 12.46 14.90 15.86
CA ASN A 61 13.73 15.33 15.27
C ASN A 61 14.51 14.09 14.86
N PHE A 62 14.93 14.03 13.60
CA PHE A 62 15.77 12.96 13.08
C PHE A 62 17.24 13.38 13.02
N THR A 63 18.11 12.48 13.46
CA THR A 63 19.57 12.68 13.52
C THR A 63 20.30 11.38 13.18
N LYS A 64 21.62 11.44 12.95
CA LYS A 64 22.46 10.26 12.63
C LYS A 64 21.90 9.41 11.48
N LEU A 65 21.50 10.07 10.39
CA LEU A 65 21.04 9.39 9.18
C LEU A 65 22.19 8.60 8.56
N GLU A 66 21.97 7.31 8.36
CA GLU A 66 22.82 6.37 7.66
C GLU A 66 22.01 5.71 6.53
N ILE A 67 22.58 5.64 5.33
CA ILE A 67 22.00 4.94 4.17
C ILE A 67 22.68 3.58 4.09
N LEU A 68 21.89 2.50 4.06
CA LEU A 68 22.44 1.14 4.20
C LEU A 68 22.84 0.51 2.85
N ASN A 69 22.16 0.86 1.76
CA ASN A 69 22.35 0.25 0.44
C ASN A 69 22.61 1.29 -0.66
N GLN A 70 23.03 0.80 -1.83
CA GLN A 70 23.15 1.62 -3.04
C GLN A 70 21.79 2.12 -3.53
N PRO A 71 21.77 3.21 -4.32
CA PRO A 71 20.54 3.71 -4.89
C PRO A 71 19.83 2.75 -5.84
N VAL A 72 18.54 2.58 -5.58
CA VAL A 72 17.59 1.91 -6.46
C VAL A 72 16.89 2.96 -7.30
N PHE A 73 16.86 2.75 -8.61
CA PHE A 73 16.13 3.59 -9.55
C PHE A 73 15.05 2.77 -10.22
N PHE A 74 13.81 3.24 -10.11
CA PHE A 74 12.69 2.68 -10.84
C PHE A 74 12.46 3.46 -12.14
N HIS A 75 12.05 2.74 -13.18
CA HIS A 75 11.72 3.29 -14.49
C HIS A 75 10.36 2.78 -14.97
N GLY A 76 9.72 3.54 -15.86
CA GLY A 76 8.41 3.17 -16.43
C GLY A 76 7.37 2.87 -15.36
N ASP A 77 6.65 1.76 -15.51
CA ASP A 77 5.60 1.34 -14.59
C ASP A 77 6.08 1.13 -13.15
N ALA A 78 7.33 0.68 -12.94
CA ALA A 78 7.87 0.50 -11.59
C ALA A 78 7.99 1.84 -10.83
N PHE A 79 8.27 2.93 -11.56
CA PHE A 79 8.37 4.27 -10.98
C PHE A 79 7.03 4.74 -10.44
N PHE A 80 5.96 4.58 -11.23
CA PHE A 80 4.61 4.94 -10.81
C PHE A 80 4.07 4.02 -9.71
N ALA A 81 4.39 2.72 -9.77
CA ALA A 81 4.10 1.78 -8.70
C ALA A 81 4.76 2.19 -7.38
N GLY A 82 6.04 2.58 -7.38
CA GLY A 82 6.72 3.09 -6.18
C GLY A 82 6.02 4.31 -5.57
N PHE A 83 5.60 5.27 -6.40
CA PHE A 83 4.81 6.42 -5.93
C PHE A 83 3.47 6.02 -5.35
N TYR A 84 2.79 5.05 -5.97
CA TYR A 84 1.54 4.52 -5.48
C TYR A 84 1.69 3.93 -4.07
N LEU A 85 2.69 3.07 -3.85
CA LEU A 85 2.98 2.47 -2.55
C LEU A 85 3.26 3.53 -1.49
N ASN A 86 4.13 4.50 -1.79
CA ASN A 86 4.45 5.58 -0.84
C ASN A 86 3.24 6.45 -0.51
N GLU A 87 2.39 6.74 -1.50
CA GLU A 87 1.20 7.58 -1.29
C GLU A 87 0.15 6.87 -0.44
N ILE A 88 -0.11 5.58 -0.66
CA ILE A 88 -1.10 4.84 0.16
C ILE A 88 -0.59 4.66 1.59
N LEU A 89 0.71 4.37 1.80
CA LEU A 89 1.31 4.36 3.14
C LEU A 89 1.16 5.72 3.83
N LEU A 90 1.52 6.80 3.14
CA LEU A 90 1.43 8.15 3.69
C LEU A 90 0.00 8.55 4.07
N ARG A 91 -1.00 8.06 3.32
CA ARG A 91 -2.39 8.52 3.47
C ARG A 91 -3.27 7.62 4.31
N LEU A 92 -2.94 6.34 4.42
CA LEU A 92 -3.75 5.35 5.14
C LEU A 92 -3.13 4.93 6.47
N CYS A 93 -1.79 4.88 6.58
CA CYS A 93 -1.17 4.40 7.82
C CYS A 93 -1.30 5.43 8.94
N PRO A 94 -1.76 5.00 10.13
CA PRO A 94 -1.74 5.82 11.33
C PRO A 94 -0.31 6.15 11.76
N LEU A 95 -0.15 7.23 12.53
CA LEU A 95 1.15 7.66 13.05
C LEU A 95 1.58 6.77 14.22
N GLU A 96 2.85 6.36 14.20
CA GLU A 96 3.52 5.65 15.30
C GLU A 96 2.86 4.31 15.69
N GLU A 97 2.16 3.66 14.75
CA GLU A 97 1.56 2.34 14.93
C GLU A 97 2.40 1.27 14.21
N MET A 98 2.72 0.19 14.93
CA MET A 98 3.52 -0.90 14.37
C MET A 98 2.74 -1.62 13.27
N MET A 99 3.38 -1.77 12.10
CA MET A 99 2.82 -2.47 10.95
C MET A 99 3.85 -3.47 10.38
N PRO A 100 4.26 -4.48 11.16
CA PRO A 100 5.33 -5.40 10.77
C PRO A 100 5.07 -6.12 9.44
N GLN A 101 3.83 -6.56 9.18
CA GLN A 101 3.51 -7.34 7.97
C GLN A 101 3.58 -6.46 6.73
N THR A 102 3.01 -5.26 6.79
CA THR A 102 3.10 -4.25 5.72
C THR A 102 4.54 -3.79 5.52
N PHE A 103 5.33 -3.67 6.59
CA PHE A 103 6.75 -3.31 6.47
C PHE A 103 7.54 -4.36 5.70
N GLU A 104 7.45 -5.63 6.08
CA GLU A 104 8.10 -6.74 5.37
C GLU A 104 7.62 -6.82 3.91
N GLN A 105 6.31 -6.69 3.68
CA GLN A 105 5.73 -6.72 2.34
C GLN A 105 6.20 -5.53 1.49
N TYR A 106 6.32 -4.33 2.07
CA TYR A 106 6.86 -3.16 1.38
C TYR A 106 8.29 -3.42 0.90
N GLN A 107 9.15 -3.98 1.75
CA GLN A 107 10.53 -4.32 1.39
C GLN A 107 10.57 -5.33 0.24
N LEU A 108 9.75 -6.39 0.32
CA LEU A 108 9.64 -7.39 -0.72
C LEU A 108 9.21 -6.77 -2.05
N ILE A 109 8.17 -5.94 -2.07
CA ILE A 109 7.69 -5.33 -3.31
C ILE A 109 8.72 -4.38 -3.92
N LEU A 110 9.50 -3.65 -3.12
CA LEU A 110 10.59 -2.82 -3.66
C LEU A 110 11.68 -3.65 -4.37
N VAL A 111 11.94 -4.88 -3.91
CA VAL A 111 12.85 -5.80 -4.60
C VAL A 111 12.22 -6.32 -5.89
N LEU A 112 10.96 -6.75 -5.85
CA LEU A 112 10.24 -7.28 -7.01
C LEU A 112 10.06 -6.22 -8.11
N LEU A 113 9.83 -4.96 -7.75
CA LEU A 113 9.73 -3.85 -8.72
C LEU A 113 11.02 -3.63 -9.52
N GLN A 114 12.19 -3.98 -8.98
CA GLN A 114 13.46 -3.89 -9.72
C GLN A 114 13.56 -4.94 -10.83
N GLN A 115 12.82 -6.05 -10.69
CA GLN A 115 12.80 -7.16 -11.66
C GLN A 115 11.74 -6.95 -12.75
N LEU A 116 10.88 -5.94 -12.62
CA LEU A 116 9.73 -5.73 -13.51
C LEU A 116 10.14 -5.60 -14.98
N ALA A 117 11.19 -4.84 -15.28
CA ALA A 117 11.61 -4.55 -16.65
C ALA A 117 12.11 -5.79 -17.40
N THR A 118 12.57 -6.81 -16.67
CA THR A 118 13.11 -8.07 -17.23
C THR A 118 12.11 -9.22 -17.17
N HIS A 119 10.91 -9.01 -16.63
CA HIS A 119 9.93 -10.06 -16.42
C HIS A 119 9.11 -10.33 -17.69
N GLU A 120 9.02 -11.59 -18.13
CA GLU A 120 8.33 -11.99 -19.38
C GLU A 120 6.86 -11.53 -19.43
N GLN A 121 6.16 -11.65 -18.30
CA GLN A 121 4.77 -11.20 -18.13
C GLN A 121 4.65 -9.95 -17.25
N ALA A 122 5.47 -8.92 -17.50
CA ALA A 122 5.58 -7.72 -16.66
C ALA A 122 4.23 -7.12 -16.22
N ALA A 123 3.25 -7.02 -17.12
CA ALA A 123 1.95 -6.45 -16.79
C ALA A 123 1.13 -7.29 -15.80
N VAL A 124 1.21 -8.63 -15.88
CA VAL A 124 0.54 -9.54 -14.92
C VAL A 124 1.28 -9.50 -13.59
N PHE A 125 2.62 -9.62 -13.65
CA PHE A 125 3.49 -9.58 -12.50
C PHE A 125 3.31 -8.30 -11.67
N LEU A 126 3.24 -7.14 -12.33
CA LEU A 126 2.97 -5.87 -11.65
C LEU A 126 1.61 -5.86 -10.93
N ARG A 127 0.57 -6.43 -11.54
CA ARG A 127 -0.74 -6.53 -10.89
C ARG A 127 -0.66 -7.45 -9.67
N GLN A 128 0.06 -8.56 -9.75
CA GLN A 128 0.26 -9.47 -8.61
C GLN A 128 0.87 -8.74 -7.42
N ILE A 129 2.06 -8.19 -7.59
CA ILE A 129 2.81 -7.59 -6.49
C ILE A 129 2.08 -6.40 -5.86
N LEU A 130 1.34 -5.63 -6.66
CA LEU A 130 0.51 -4.54 -6.14
C LEU A 130 -0.71 -5.05 -5.35
N ARG A 131 -1.40 -6.09 -5.84
CA ARG A 131 -2.53 -6.68 -5.09
C ARG A 131 -2.05 -7.34 -3.80
N GLN A 132 -0.90 -8.01 -3.82
CA GLN A 132 -0.31 -8.63 -2.62
C GLN A 132 0.02 -7.57 -1.56
N PHE A 133 0.61 -6.43 -1.96
CA PHE A 133 0.85 -5.33 -1.04
C PHE A 133 -0.42 -4.77 -0.40
N GLU A 134 -1.45 -4.50 -1.21
CA GLU A 134 -2.69 -3.92 -0.67
C GLU A 134 -3.48 -4.93 0.16
N HIS A 135 -3.42 -6.22 -0.17
CA HIS A 135 -4.01 -7.27 0.64
C HIS A 135 -3.45 -7.21 2.06
N VAL A 136 -2.12 -7.27 2.19
CA VAL A 136 -1.43 -7.19 3.49
C VAL A 136 -1.73 -5.88 4.20
N LEU A 137 -1.64 -4.74 3.49
CA LEU A 137 -1.92 -3.42 4.06
C LEU A 137 -3.36 -3.32 4.60
N LEU A 138 -4.35 -3.75 3.83
CA LEU A 138 -5.76 -3.65 4.23
C LEU A 138 -6.07 -4.58 5.39
N VAL A 139 -5.52 -5.80 5.40
CA VAL A 139 -5.67 -6.76 6.51
C VAL A 139 -5.08 -6.16 7.79
N GLU A 140 -3.85 -5.65 7.75
CA GLU A 140 -3.18 -5.11 8.93
C GLU A 140 -3.82 -3.80 9.44
N LEU A 141 -4.42 -3.00 8.55
CA LEU A 141 -5.24 -1.84 8.92
C LEU A 141 -6.62 -2.23 9.52
N GLY A 142 -6.95 -3.51 9.62
CA GLY A 142 -8.22 -4.00 10.17
C GLY A 142 -9.38 -4.04 9.16
N TYR A 143 -9.08 -3.98 7.86
CA TYR A 143 -10.05 -4.09 6.76
C TYR A 143 -9.95 -5.44 6.04
N ALA A 144 -9.66 -6.52 6.78
CA ALA A 144 -9.75 -7.86 6.25
C ALA A 144 -11.17 -8.14 5.74
N ILE A 145 -11.29 -8.81 4.59
CA ILE A 145 -12.58 -9.12 3.96
C ILE A 145 -12.89 -10.59 4.20
N ASP A 146 -14.09 -10.87 4.71
CA ASP A 146 -14.62 -12.22 4.71
C ASP A 146 -15.24 -12.53 3.34
N PHE A 147 -14.61 -13.45 2.60
CA PHE A 147 -15.09 -13.92 1.29
C PHE A 147 -16.01 -15.15 1.39
N SER A 148 -16.28 -15.65 2.60
CA SER A 148 -17.12 -16.82 2.85
C SER A 148 -18.60 -16.45 2.98
N THR A 149 -18.90 -15.33 3.64
CA THR A 149 -20.27 -14.91 3.96
C THR A 149 -20.62 -13.51 3.43
N ASP A 150 -21.92 -13.27 3.26
CA ASP A 150 -22.50 -11.98 2.92
C ASP A 150 -22.81 -11.14 4.17
N ALA A 151 -23.33 -9.92 3.97
CA ALA A 151 -23.68 -8.98 5.04
C ALA A 151 -24.75 -9.52 6.02
N SER A 152 -25.51 -10.54 5.60
CA SER A 152 -26.51 -11.24 6.42
C SER A 152 -25.98 -12.54 7.02
N GLN A 153 -24.66 -12.78 6.94
CA GLN A 153 -23.98 -13.99 7.41
C GLN A 153 -24.44 -15.26 6.68
N GLN A 154 -24.88 -15.12 5.42
CA GLN A 154 -25.19 -16.26 4.55
C GLN A 154 -24.00 -16.57 3.64
N ASP A 155 -23.77 -17.84 3.32
CA ASP A 155 -22.69 -18.23 2.41
C ASP A 155 -22.79 -17.50 1.07
N ILE A 156 -21.65 -17.05 0.54
CA ILE A 156 -21.58 -16.47 -0.79
C ILE A 156 -22.00 -17.51 -1.84
N GLN A 157 -23.02 -17.16 -2.63
CA GLN A 157 -23.60 -18.01 -3.66
C GLN A 157 -22.94 -17.71 -5.02
N VAL A 158 -22.36 -18.74 -5.64
CA VAL A 158 -21.62 -18.60 -6.91
C VAL A 158 -22.44 -18.02 -8.07
N ASN A 159 -23.76 -18.27 -8.08
CA ASN A 159 -24.69 -17.85 -9.13
C ASN A 159 -25.38 -16.51 -8.83
N GLN A 160 -24.95 -15.79 -7.79
CA GLN A 160 -25.54 -14.54 -7.35
C GLN A 160 -24.59 -13.36 -7.60
N HIS A 161 -25.14 -12.14 -7.62
CA HIS A 161 -24.36 -10.91 -7.71
C HIS A 161 -24.41 -10.16 -6.39
N TYR A 162 -23.31 -9.47 -6.10
CA TYR A 162 -23.13 -8.74 -4.86
C TYR A 162 -22.66 -7.30 -5.13
N GLN A 163 -23.02 -6.38 -4.25
CA GLN A 163 -22.35 -5.09 -4.12
C GLN A 163 -21.51 -5.11 -2.86
N PHE A 164 -20.29 -4.59 -2.92
CA PHE A 164 -19.45 -4.48 -1.73
C PHE A 164 -19.69 -3.13 -1.05
N GLN A 165 -19.87 -3.13 0.27
CA GLN A 165 -19.85 -1.95 1.12
C GLN A 165 -18.80 -2.15 2.22
N LEU A 166 -18.00 -1.11 2.48
CA LEU A 166 -16.83 -1.25 3.37
C LEU A 166 -17.21 -1.70 4.78
N ASN A 167 -18.34 -1.23 5.31
CA ASN A 167 -18.78 -1.53 6.67
C ASN A 167 -19.64 -2.79 6.77
N ASP A 168 -20.34 -3.16 5.69
CA ASP A 168 -21.34 -4.24 5.71
C ASP A 168 -20.86 -5.51 4.99
N GLY A 169 -19.80 -5.43 4.17
CA GLY A 169 -19.30 -6.55 3.37
C GLY A 169 -20.08 -6.71 2.06
N PHE A 170 -20.36 -7.96 1.69
CA PHE A 170 -21.05 -8.29 0.43
C PHE A 170 -22.56 -8.24 0.59
N LEU A 171 -23.24 -7.37 -0.15
CA LEU A 171 -24.70 -7.27 -0.16
C LEU A 171 -25.27 -7.95 -1.40
N PRO A 172 -26.13 -8.98 -1.26
CA PRO A 172 -26.75 -9.63 -2.41
C PRO A 172 -27.65 -8.65 -3.17
N VAL A 173 -27.63 -8.72 -4.51
CA VAL A 173 -28.49 -7.91 -5.37
C VAL A 173 -29.18 -8.75 -6.45
N SER A 174 -30.43 -8.40 -6.74
CA SER A 174 -31.26 -9.14 -7.70
C SER A 174 -30.97 -8.81 -9.16
N GLN A 175 -30.38 -7.65 -9.45
CA GLN A 175 -30.05 -7.20 -10.81
C GLN A 175 -28.57 -6.86 -10.90
N ALA A 176 -27.87 -7.53 -11.82
CA ALA A 176 -26.49 -7.24 -12.14
C ALA A 176 -26.34 -5.82 -12.71
N SER A 177 -25.26 -5.15 -12.35
CA SER A 177 -24.89 -3.86 -12.94
C SER A 177 -23.38 -3.77 -13.12
N ARG A 178 -22.88 -2.65 -13.65
CA ARG A 178 -21.42 -2.49 -13.84
C ARG A 178 -20.63 -2.44 -12.52
N SER A 179 -21.29 -2.12 -11.41
CA SER A 179 -20.67 -2.06 -10.08
C SER A 179 -20.82 -3.33 -9.27
N THR A 180 -21.52 -4.35 -9.78
CA THR A 180 -21.69 -5.62 -9.06
C THR A 180 -20.50 -6.54 -9.27
N LEU A 181 -20.29 -7.41 -8.28
CA LEU A 181 -19.29 -8.46 -8.23
C LEU A 181 -20.00 -9.80 -8.37
N ASP A 182 -19.44 -10.70 -9.17
CA ASP A 182 -20.01 -12.04 -9.36
C ASP A 182 -19.62 -12.95 -8.19
N GLY A 183 -20.60 -13.68 -7.65
CA GLY A 183 -20.40 -14.58 -6.52
C GLY A 183 -19.34 -15.63 -6.78
N VAL A 184 -19.22 -16.14 -8.01
CA VAL A 184 -18.15 -17.06 -8.42
C VAL A 184 -16.75 -16.45 -8.26
N LEU A 185 -16.59 -15.15 -8.56
CA LEU A 185 -15.31 -14.47 -8.37
C LEU A 185 -15.03 -14.29 -6.88
N ILE A 186 -16.02 -13.90 -6.08
CA ILE A 186 -15.89 -13.76 -4.62
C ILE A 186 -15.50 -15.10 -4.00
N ALA A 187 -16.21 -16.18 -4.33
CA ALA A 187 -15.93 -17.52 -3.84
C ALA A 187 -14.54 -18.03 -4.23
N SER A 188 -13.96 -17.56 -5.35
CA SER A 188 -12.59 -17.92 -5.75
C SER A 188 -11.53 -17.51 -4.72
N MET A 189 -11.80 -16.52 -3.87
CA MET A 189 -10.88 -16.13 -2.79
C MET A 189 -10.86 -17.12 -1.63
N GLN A 190 -11.85 -17.99 -1.49
CA GLN A 190 -11.86 -19.00 -0.42
C GLN A 190 -10.77 -20.06 -0.58
N SER A 191 -10.24 -20.24 -1.80
CA SER A 191 -9.10 -21.12 -2.07
C SER A 191 -7.76 -20.38 -2.11
N TYR A 192 -7.72 -19.10 -1.74
CA TYR A 192 -6.47 -18.35 -1.65
C TYR A 192 -5.70 -18.77 -0.40
N GLU A 193 -4.39 -18.96 -0.55
CA GLU A 193 -3.46 -19.20 0.54
C GLU A 193 -2.46 -18.05 0.62
N ASP A 194 -2.25 -17.52 1.83
CA ASP A 194 -1.36 -16.37 2.04
C ASP A 194 0.04 -16.62 1.48
N GLY A 195 0.54 -15.65 0.71
CA GLY A 195 1.86 -15.70 0.08
C GLY A 195 1.89 -16.40 -1.28
N GLN A 196 0.78 -16.95 -1.76
CA GLN A 196 0.66 -17.43 -3.14
C GLN A 196 0.30 -16.29 -4.11
N ASP A 197 0.55 -16.55 -5.40
CA ASP A 197 0.06 -15.69 -6.48
C ASP A 197 -1.46 -15.81 -6.63
N PHE A 198 -2.13 -14.69 -6.92
CA PHE A 198 -3.56 -14.70 -7.18
C PHE A 198 -3.87 -15.32 -8.54
N SER A 199 -4.96 -16.07 -8.64
CA SER A 199 -5.48 -16.51 -9.95
C SER A 199 -5.89 -15.31 -10.82
N HIS A 200 -6.16 -15.55 -12.10
CA HIS A 200 -6.66 -14.50 -12.99
C HIS A 200 -7.97 -13.88 -12.48
N GLU A 201 -8.89 -14.73 -12.02
CA GLU A 201 -10.19 -14.38 -11.46
C GLU A 201 -10.04 -13.55 -10.18
N GLN A 202 -9.15 -14.01 -9.28
CA GLN A 202 -8.83 -13.31 -8.03
C GLN A 202 -8.23 -11.92 -8.32
N LEU A 203 -7.29 -11.80 -9.26
CA LEU A 203 -6.75 -10.50 -9.68
C LEU A 203 -7.82 -9.55 -10.22
N GLN A 204 -8.77 -10.05 -11.02
CA GLN A 204 -9.87 -9.23 -11.52
C GLN A 204 -10.77 -8.73 -10.39
N LEU A 205 -11.12 -9.60 -9.44
CA LEU A 205 -11.91 -9.25 -8.26
C LEU A 205 -11.19 -8.20 -7.42
N LEU A 206 -9.97 -8.51 -6.97
CA LEU A 206 -9.19 -7.67 -6.05
C LEU A 206 -8.83 -6.32 -6.67
N GLY A 207 -8.63 -6.27 -8.00
CA GLY A 207 -8.40 -5.01 -8.72
C GLY A 207 -9.58 -4.05 -8.62
N LYS A 208 -10.82 -4.56 -8.64
CA LYS A 208 -12.04 -3.75 -8.43
C LYS A 208 -12.23 -3.44 -6.95
N LEU A 209 -12.13 -4.46 -6.10
CA LEU A 209 -12.46 -4.41 -4.69
C LEU A 209 -11.51 -3.50 -3.90
N TYR A 210 -10.19 -3.72 -3.99
CA TYR A 210 -9.22 -2.87 -3.29
C TYR A 210 -9.18 -1.45 -3.82
N ARG A 211 -9.46 -1.26 -5.12
CA ARG A 211 -9.63 0.09 -5.65
C ARG A 211 -10.79 0.81 -4.96
N GLN A 212 -11.93 0.15 -4.81
CA GLN A 212 -13.09 0.70 -4.13
C GLN A 212 -12.79 0.97 -2.65
N MET A 213 -12.18 0.01 -1.94
CA MET A 213 -11.83 0.16 -0.52
C MET A 213 -10.86 1.31 -0.30
N ILE A 214 -9.73 1.32 -1.01
CA ILE A 214 -8.73 2.37 -0.89
C ILE A 214 -9.36 3.73 -1.23
N SER A 215 -10.18 3.83 -2.28
CA SER A 215 -10.90 5.07 -2.57
C SER A 215 -11.83 5.50 -1.43
N SER A 216 -12.57 4.58 -0.81
CA SER A 216 -13.43 4.87 0.34
C SER A 216 -12.63 5.37 1.55
N LEU A 217 -11.48 4.75 1.83
CA LEU A 217 -10.60 5.12 2.95
C LEU A 217 -9.93 6.49 2.74
N LEU A 218 -9.68 6.87 1.48
CA LEU A 218 -9.04 8.14 1.14
C LEU A 218 -10.02 9.34 1.11
N GLY A 219 -11.33 9.09 1.09
CA GLY A 219 -12.37 10.10 0.96
C GLY A 219 -12.28 10.89 -0.36
N ASP A 220 -12.56 12.19 -0.30
CA ASP A 220 -12.70 13.05 -1.49
C ASP A 220 -11.40 13.36 -2.25
N ARG A 221 -10.25 12.96 -1.71
CA ARG A 221 -8.95 13.30 -2.28
C ARG A 221 -8.41 12.11 -3.08
N PRO A 222 -8.43 12.14 -4.42
CA PRO A 222 -7.90 11.03 -5.22
C PRO A 222 -6.38 10.88 -5.05
N LEU A 223 -5.85 9.73 -5.46
CA LEU A 223 -4.41 9.47 -5.47
C LEU A 223 -3.74 10.21 -6.62
N LYS A 224 -2.71 11.01 -6.30
CA LYS A 224 -1.89 11.73 -7.28
C LYS A 224 -1.03 10.78 -8.10
N SER A 225 -0.51 9.72 -7.47
CA SER A 225 0.26 8.65 -8.14
C SER A 225 -0.52 8.04 -9.31
N ARG A 226 -1.82 7.76 -9.11
CA ARG A 226 -2.70 7.25 -10.16
C ARG A 226 -2.92 8.27 -11.29
N GLN A 227 -3.12 9.55 -10.96
CA GLN A 227 -3.28 10.59 -11.97
C GLN A 227 -2.02 10.72 -12.84
N LEU A 228 -0.84 10.71 -12.22
CA LEU A 228 0.45 10.75 -12.92
C LEU A 228 0.62 9.54 -13.85
N TRP A 229 0.26 8.35 -13.39
CA TRP A 229 0.37 7.12 -14.19
C TRP A 229 -0.58 7.12 -15.40
N ILE A 230 -1.83 7.57 -15.22
CA ILE A 230 -2.77 7.68 -16.34
C ILE A 230 -2.23 8.66 -17.40
N GLN A 231 -1.71 9.82 -16.97
CA GLN A 231 -1.15 10.82 -17.87
C GLN A 231 0.03 10.27 -18.68
N SER A 232 0.92 9.49 -18.07
CA SER A 232 2.07 8.92 -18.77
C SER A 232 1.69 7.85 -19.80
N THR A 233 0.56 7.17 -19.64
CA THR A 233 0.07 6.18 -20.61
C THR A 233 -0.67 6.78 -21.81
N GLN A 234 -1.04 8.06 -21.73
CA GLN A 234 -1.72 8.80 -22.80
C GLN A 234 -0.77 9.61 -23.69
N THR A 235 0.53 9.58 -23.40
CA THR A 235 1.59 10.26 -24.15
C THR A 235 2.37 9.26 -24.98
#